data_AF-A0A957FG91-F1
#
_entry.id   AF-A0A957FG91-F1
#
_cell.length_a   1.000
_cell.length_b   1.000
_cell.length_c   1.000
_cell.angle_alpha   90.00
_cell.angle_beta   90.00
_cell.angle_gamma   90.00
#
_symmetry.space_group_name_H-M   'P 1'
#
loop_
_entity.id
_entity.type
_entity.pdbx_description
1 polymer ?
#
loop_
_entity_poly.entity_id
_entity_poly.type
_entity_poly.pdbx_seq_one_letter_code
_entity_poly.pdbx_strand_id
1 'polypeptide(L)'
;MTQIDASLLADFLKESLHQNQYPRLTVTSNSMLPLLRRGDQIILESVRITELQPGDIITILHQAQLLTHRYWGTLKQDGQEQLLTRGDRPLQFDAPTPGENLVGRVAQRMRQGHTLSLQAGWGEWLNRRLAQLSQYEWRWFAADHAAHTMTLSRQTSLTTRILRRVLLLSSTLLTFLVDKGSHVLNQA
;
A
#
# COMPACT_ATOMS: atom_id res chain seq x y z
N MET A 1 15.31 15.75 21.55
CA MET A 1 15.36 14.66 20.55
C MET A 1 15.40 15.32 19.20
N THR A 2 16.51 15.22 18.47
CA THR A 2 16.70 15.86 17.16
C THR A 2 15.65 15.28 16.20
N GLN A 3 14.70 16.13 15.78
CA GLN A 3 13.69 15.75 14.81
C GLN A 3 14.42 15.63 13.46
N ILE A 4 14.67 14.41 13.01
CA ILE A 4 15.22 14.19 11.67
C ILE A 4 14.17 14.67 10.68
N ASP A 5 14.56 15.60 9.81
CA ASP A 5 13.70 16.10 8.76
C ASP A 5 13.33 14.96 7.80
N ALA A 6 12.04 14.74 7.60
CA ALA A 6 11.56 13.67 6.73
C ALA A 6 11.95 13.89 5.26
N SER A 7 12.13 15.15 4.85
CA SER A 7 12.62 15.48 3.51
C SER A 7 14.06 15.02 3.32
N LEU A 8 14.94 15.34 4.27
CA LEU A 8 16.34 14.88 4.27
C LEU A 8 16.43 13.34 4.30
N LEU A 9 15.59 12.69 5.09
CA LEU A 9 15.53 11.23 5.11
C LEU A 9 15.07 10.65 3.76
N ALA A 10 14.05 11.25 3.14
CA ALA A 10 13.58 10.83 1.82
C ALA A 10 14.67 10.98 0.76
N ASP A 11 15.42 12.08 0.79
CA ASP A 11 16.54 12.32 -0.13
C ASP A 11 17.68 11.32 0.08
N PHE A 12 18.03 11.02 1.34
CA PHE A 12 19.02 10.00 1.65
C PHE A 12 18.58 8.60 1.17
N LEU A 13 17.30 8.26 1.34
CA LEU A 13 16.74 6.99 0.85
C LEU A 13 16.78 6.92 -0.67
N LYS A 14 16.40 8.00 -1.37
CA LYS A 14 16.49 8.09 -2.83
C LYS A 14 17.94 7.90 -3.31
N GLU A 15 18.90 8.56 -2.69
CA GLU A 15 20.31 8.44 -3.03
C GLU A 15 20.83 7.00 -2.80
N SER A 16 20.48 6.40 -1.66
CA SER A 16 20.79 4.99 -1.37
C SER A 16 20.25 4.06 -2.46
N LEU A 17 19.00 4.26 -2.88
CA LEU A 17 18.36 3.51 -3.96
C LEU A 17 19.03 3.73 -5.32
N HIS A 18 19.47 4.96 -5.62
CA HIS A 18 20.25 5.28 -6.82
C HIS A 18 21.59 4.55 -6.86
N GLN A 19 22.19 4.29 -5.70
CA GLN A 19 23.42 3.50 -5.56
C GLN A 19 23.17 1.99 -5.57
N ASN A 20 22.00 1.52 -6.01
CA ASN A 20 21.58 0.12 -6.00
C ASN A 20 21.64 -0.54 -4.60
N GLN A 21 21.39 0.25 -3.57
CA GLN A 21 21.18 -0.27 -2.22
C GLN A 21 19.68 -0.52 -1.99
N TYR A 22 19.37 -1.32 -0.97
CA TYR A 22 18.00 -1.73 -0.66
C TYR A 22 17.68 -1.33 0.79
N PRO A 23 17.38 -0.04 1.04
CA PRO A 23 17.19 0.46 2.38
C PRO A 23 15.99 -0.21 3.04
N ARG A 24 16.12 -0.43 4.34
CA ARG A 24 15.12 -1.11 5.15
C ARG A 24 14.40 -0.12 6.04
N LEU A 25 13.07 -0.12 5.97
CA LEU A 25 12.23 0.70 6.83
C LEU A 25 11.39 -0.17 7.76
N THR A 26 11.02 0.38 8.92
CA THR A 26 10.08 -0.26 9.84
C THR A 26 8.71 0.39 9.67
N VAL A 27 7.68 -0.43 9.49
CA VAL A 27 6.29 0.03 9.38
C VAL A 27 5.80 0.51 10.74
N THR A 28 5.37 1.77 10.82
CA THR A 28 4.96 2.42 12.08
C THR A 28 3.44 2.49 12.28
N SER A 29 2.66 2.16 11.26
CA SER A 29 1.19 2.26 11.26
C SER A 29 0.52 0.95 10.82
N ASN A 30 -0.81 0.89 10.96
CA ASN A 30 -1.65 -0.24 10.53
C ASN A 30 -2.55 0.13 9.34
N SER A 31 -2.19 1.16 8.56
CA SER A 31 -2.98 1.63 7.41
C SER A 31 -2.99 0.62 6.25
N MET A 32 -1.95 -0.22 6.16
CA MET A 32 -1.76 -1.23 5.12
C MET A 32 -2.13 -2.65 5.56
N LEU A 33 -2.95 -2.78 6.61
CA LEU A 33 -3.54 -4.07 6.98
C LEU A 33 -4.40 -4.62 5.83
N PRO A 34 -4.37 -5.95 5.55
CA PRO A 34 -3.75 -7.00 6.36
C PRO A 34 -2.29 -7.33 6.04
N LEU A 35 -1.77 -6.85 4.90
CA LEU A 35 -0.49 -7.27 4.31
C LEU A 35 0.71 -6.75 5.11
N LEU A 36 0.74 -5.44 5.37
CA LEU A 36 1.73 -4.79 6.23
C LEU A 36 1.11 -4.43 7.59
N ARG A 37 1.90 -4.63 8.64
CA ARG A 37 1.52 -4.38 10.04
C ARG A 37 2.59 -3.56 10.72
N ARG A 38 2.20 -2.79 11.72
CA ARG A 38 3.16 -2.13 12.60
C ARG A 38 4.19 -3.14 13.12
N GLY A 39 5.47 -2.79 12.98
CA GLY A 39 6.61 -3.62 13.37
C GLY A 39 7.16 -4.50 12.25
N ASP A 40 6.47 -4.64 11.11
CA ASP A 40 7.06 -5.27 9.93
C ASP A 40 8.25 -4.44 9.42
N GLN A 41 9.26 -5.12 8.89
CA GLN A 41 10.31 -4.46 8.13
C GLN A 41 9.99 -4.58 6.63
N ILE A 42 10.22 -3.52 5.88
CA ILE A 42 10.06 -3.49 4.43
C ILE A 42 11.39 -3.14 3.78
N ILE A 43 11.63 -3.70 2.61
CA ILE A 43 12.78 -3.39 1.78
C ILE A 43 12.30 -2.59 0.58
N LEU A 44 12.92 -1.45 0.37
CA LEU A 44 12.65 -0.61 -0.79
C LEU A 44 13.57 -0.96 -1.95
N GLU A 45 13.05 -0.80 -3.15
CA GLU A 45 13.80 -0.84 -4.40
C GLU A 45 13.54 0.44 -5.22
N SER A 46 14.50 0.77 -6.08
CA SER A 46 14.39 1.88 -7.01
C SER A 46 13.39 1.52 -8.10
N VAL A 47 12.56 2.48 -8.49
CA VAL A 47 11.53 2.29 -9.51
C VAL A 47 11.22 3.63 -10.19
N ARG A 48 10.97 3.60 -11.49
CA ARG A 48 10.45 4.77 -12.22
C ARG A 48 8.93 4.77 -12.19
N ILE A 49 8.32 5.96 -12.23
CA ILE A 49 6.86 6.10 -12.28
C ILE A 49 6.25 5.30 -13.45
N THR A 50 6.95 5.27 -14.59
CA THR A 50 6.54 4.52 -15.79
C THR A 50 6.57 2.99 -15.62
N GLU A 51 7.23 2.48 -14.58
CA GLU A 51 7.31 1.05 -14.26
C GLU A 51 6.32 0.64 -13.16
N LEU A 52 5.68 1.62 -12.51
CA LEU A 52 4.70 1.37 -11.47
C LEU A 52 3.43 0.78 -12.05
N GLN A 53 2.93 -0.27 -11.40
CA GLN A 53 1.65 -0.88 -11.74
C GLN A 53 0.63 -0.62 -10.63
N PRO A 54 -0.64 -0.35 -10.96
CA PRO A 54 -1.69 -0.27 -9.95
C PRO A 54 -1.69 -1.52 -9.06
N GLY A 55 -1.61 -1.30 -7.75
CA GLY A 55 -1.43 -2.36 -6.76
C GLY A 55 -0.01 -2.46 -6.20
N ASP A 56 1.00 -1.83 -6.81
CA ASP A 56 2.31 -1.69 -6.18
C ASP A 56 2.19 -0.96 -4.84
N ILE A 57 3.05 -1.30 -3.89
CA ILE A 57 3.14 -0.57 -2.62
C ILE A 57 4.36 0.33 -2.72
N ILE A 58 4.16 1.63 -2.58
CA ILE A 58 5.20 2.63 -2.73
C ILE A 58 5.37 3.43 -1.45
N THR A 59 6.58 3.92 -1.21
CA THR A 59 6.86 4.92 -0.19
C THR A 59 7.02 6.28 -0.87
N ILE A 60 6.30 7.27 -0.37
CA ILE A 60 6.32 8.65 -0.86
C ILE A 60 6.60 9.62 0.28
N LEU A 61 7.17 10.78 -0.04
CA LEU A 61 7.19 11.92 0.87
C LEU A 61 5.85 12.68 0.74
N HIS A 62 5.02 12.63 1.78
CA HIS A 62 3.73 13.30 1.83
C HIS A 62 3.65 14.20 3.06
N GLN A 63 3.41 15.50 2.86
CA GLN A 63 3.25 16.48 3.96
C GLN A 63 4.33 16.37 5.05
N ALA A 64 5.61 16.31 4.65
CA ALA A 64 6.76 16.13 5.54
C ALA A 64 6.75 14.81 6.36
N GLN A 65 6.15 13.76 5.82
CA GLN A 65 6.17 12.41 6.40
C GLN A 65 6.41 11.36 5.31
N LEU A 66 7.07 10.26 5.66
CA LEU A 66 7.15 9.09 4.79
C LEU A 66 5.86 8.28 4.89
N LEU A 67 5.19 8.10 3.77
CA LEU A 67 3.94 7.38 3.67
C LEU A 67 4.13 6.15 2.77
N THR A 68 3.88 4.96 3.32
CA THR A 68 3.93 3.70 2.55
C THR A 68 2.52 3.21 2.28
N HIS A 69 2.02 3.40 1.06
CA HIS A 69 0.65 3.08 0.66
C HIS A 69 0.59 2.39 -0.71
N ARG A 70 -0.59 1.86 -1.05
CA ARG A 70 -0.82 1.24 -2.36
C ARG A 70 -0.93 2.33 -3.42
N TYR A 71 -0.20 2.16 -4.52
CA TYR A 71 -0.28 2.96 -5.73
C TYR A 71 -1.50 2.55 -6.56
N TRP A 72 -2.27 3.54 -7.01
CA TRP A 72 -3.49 3.34 -7.79
C TRP A 72 -3.35 3.79 -9.25
N GLY A 73 -2.43 4.69 -9.52
CA GLY A 73 -2.26 5.29 -10.82
C GLY A 73 -1.76 6.72 -10.70
N THR A 74 -1.69 7.40 -11.84
CA THR A 74 -1.40 8.82 -11.92
C THR A 74 -2.61 9.60 -12.40
N LEU A 75 -2.66 10.87 -12.04
CA LEU A 75 -3.53 11.87 -12.63
C LEU A 75 -2.69 13.05 -13.10
N LYS A 76 -3.14 13.73 -14.16
CA LYS A 76 -2.50 14.96 -14.62
C LYS A 76 -3.17 16.14 -13.94
N GLN A 77 -2.40 16.93 -13.19
CA GLN A 77 -2.85 18.17 -12.58
C GLN A 77 -1.81 19.24 -12.86
N ASP A 78 -2.23 20.40 -13.37
CA ASP A 78 -1.34 21.52 -13.71
C ASP A 78 -0.16 21.14 -14.62
N GLY A 79 -0.40 20.18 -15.54
CA GLY A 79 0.61 19.67 -16.47
C GLY A 79 1.62 18.69 -15.85
N GLN A 80 1.51 18.40 -14.55
CA GLN A 80 2.39 17.50 -13.81
C GLN A 80 1.70 16.16 -13.51
N GLU A 81 2.47 15.07 -13.50
CA GLU A 81 1.98 13.77 -13.05
C GLU A 81 1.95 13.72 -11.51
N GLN A 82 0.76 13.47 -10.99
CA GLN A 82 0.50 13.31 -9.57
C GLN A 82 0.19 11.84 -9.29
N LEU A 83 0.83 11.28 -8.26
CA LEU A 83 0.62 9.93 -7.77
C LEU A 83 -0.65 9.88 -6.93
N LEU A 84 -1.50 8.91 -7.24
CA LEU A 84 -2.67 8.57 -6.44
C LEU A 84 -2.34 7.36 -5.57
N THR A 85 -2.43 7.53 -4.25
CA THR A 85 -2.13 6.48 -3.27
C THR A 85 -3.26 6.32 -2.27
N ARG A 86 -3.33 5.13 -1.65
CA ARG A 86 -4.29 4.81 -0.60
C ARG A 86 -3.80 3.67 0.28
N GLY A 87 -4.09 3.74 1.57
CA GLY A 87 -3.94 2.60 2.48
C GLY A 87 -4.96 1.48 2.21
N ASP A 88 -4.64 0.23 2.55
CA ASP A 88 -5.58 -0.90 2.39
C ASP A 88 -6.73 -0.90 3.42
N ARG A 89 -6.52 -0.26 4.57
CA ARG A 89 -7.51 -0.13 5.64
C ARG A 89 -8.42 1.10 5.52
N PRO A 90 -7.91 2.33 5.32
CA PRO A 90 -8.76 3.50 5.09
C PRO A 90 -9.41 3.45 3.70
N LEU A 91 -10.67 3.89 3.59
CA LEU A 91 -11.39 3.92 2.31
C LEU A 91 -11.12 5.19 1.49
N GLN A 92 -10.54 6.22 2.12
CA GLN A 92 -10.27 7.52 1.51
C GLN A 92 -8.88 7.53 0.86
N PHE A 93 -8.79 8.07 -0.35
CA PHE A 93 -7.53 8.33 -1.03
C PHE A 93 -6.72 9.42 -0.33
N ASP A 94 -5.40 9.28 -0.39
CA ASP A 94 -4.50 10.34 0.04
C ASP A 94 -4.58 11.52 -0.95
N ALA A 95 -4.20 12.71 -0.51
CA ALA A 95 -4.13 13.85 -1.43
C ALA A 95 -3.09 13.56 -2.54
N PRO A 96 -3.37 13.97 -3.80
CA PRO A 96 -2.45 13.75 -4.91
C PRO A 96 -1.05 14.27 -4.57
N THR A 97 -0.04 13.46 -4.84
CA THR A 97 1.34 13.75 -4.46
C THR A 97 2.22 13.85 -5.70
N PRO A 98 3.06 14.88 -5.85
CA PRO A 98 3.92 15.03 -7.02
C PRO A 98 4.79 13.79 -7.26
N GLY A 99 4.99 13.42 -8.53
CA GLY A 99 5.83 12.27 -8.90
C GLY A 99 7.25 12.32 -8.31
N GLU A 100 7.82 13.52 -8.17
CA GLU A 100 9.13 13.76 -7.55
C GLU A 100 9.21 13.30 -6.08
N ASN A 101 8.08 13.17 -5.40
CA ASN A 101 8.03 12.70 -4.02
C ASN A 101 8.02 11.17 -3.90
N LEU A 102 8.07 10.44 -5.01
CA LEU A 102 8.32 9.00 -5.01
C LEU A 102 9.69 8.72 -4.40
N VAL A 103 9.73 7.92 -3.33
CA VAL A 103 10.98 7.46 -2.72
C VAL A 103 11.38 6.12 -3.30
N GLY A 104 10.46 5.16 -3.36
CA GLY A 104 10.71 3.83 -3.93
C GLY A 104 9.54 2.88 -3.78
N ARG A 105 9.66 1.69 -4.38
CA ARG A 105 8.66 0.62 -4.26
C ARG A 105 9.06 -0.39 -3.20
N VAL A 106 8.08 -0.95 -2.50
CA VAL A 106 8.31 -2.04 -1.55
C VAL A 106 8.49 -3.34 -2.32
N ALA A 107 9.71 -3.87 -2.29
CA ALA A 107 10.06 -5.14 -2.93
C ALA A 107 9.69 -6.33 -2.02
N GLN A 108 9.97 -6.19 -0.72
CA GLN A 108 9.84 -7.29 0.24
C GLN A 108 9.32 -6.82 1.59
N ARG A 109 8.64 -7.74 2.30
CA ARG A 109 8.20 -7.58 3.69
C ARG A 109 8.83 -8.68 4.54
N MET A 110 9.44 -8.31 5.66
CA MET A 110 9.99 -9.20 6.66
C MET A 110 9.16 -9.15 7.95
N ARG A 111 8.73 -10.31 8.46
CA ARG A 111 7.98 -10.46 9.71
C ARG A 111 8.41 -11.74 10.42
N GLN A 112 8.80 -11.65 11.69
CA GLN A 112 9.13 -12.82 12.52
C GLN A 112 10.14 -13.78 11.85
N GLY A 113 11.11 -13.25 11.11
CA GLY A 113 12.10 -14.05 10.37
C GLY A 113 11.65 -14.55 8.99
N HIS A 114 10.40 -14.31 8.59
CA HIS A 114 9.89 -14.68 7.27
C HIS A 114 9.95 -13.50 6.30
N THR A 115 10.44 -13.75 5.10
CA THR A 115 10.47 -12.77 4.00
C THR A 115 9.43 -13.12 2.95
N LEU A 116 8.57 -12.15 2.63
CA LEU A 116 7.60 -12.22 1.55
C LEU A 116 8.03 -11.28 0.42
N SER A 117 8.32 -11.82 -0.76
CA SER A 117 8.52 -11.01 -1.96
C SER A 117 7.17 -10.51 -2.49
N LEU A 118 7.03 -9.20 -2.69
CA LEU A 118 5.84 -8.60 -3.28
C LEU A 118 5.92 -8.49 -4.80
N GLN A 119 7.09 -8.77 -5.37
CA GLN A 119 7.38 -8.68 -6.81
C GLN A 119 7.54 -10.06 -7.47
N ALA A 120 7.43 -11.15 -6.72
CA ALA A 120 7.51 -12.50 -7.27
C ALA A 120 6.61 -13.51 -6.55
N GLY A 121 6.23 -14.57 -7.29
CA GLY A 121 5.55 -15.74 -6.76
C GLY A 121 4.20 -15.45 -6.10
N TRP A 122 3.92 -16.13 -5.00
CA TRP A 122 2.64 -16.03 -4.29
C TRP A 122 2.39 -14.67 -3.64
N GLY A 123 3.45 -13.94 -3.26
CA GLY A 123 3.32 -12.62 -2.66
C GLY A 123 2.91 -11.55 -3.67
N GLU A 124 3.41 -11.62 -4.90
CA GLU A 124 2.94 -10.78 -6.01
C GLU A 124 1.46 -11.07 -6.34
N TRP A 125 1.06 -12.34 -6.40
CA TRP A 125 -0.34 -12.69 -6.60
C TRP A 125 -1.25 -12.16 -5.49
N LEU A 126 -0.85 -12.32 -4.23
CA LEU A 126 -1.58 -11.77 -3.08
C LEU A 126 -1.68 -10.24 -3.17
N ASN A 127 -0.58 -9.58 -3.52
CA ASN A 127 -0.52 -8.13 -3.69
C ASN A 127 -1.52 -7.67 -4.78
N ARG A 128 -1.53 -8.33 -5.94
CA ARG A 128 -2.47 -8.04 -7.03
C ARG A 128 -3.92 -8.33 -6.66
N ARG A 129 -4.18 -9.42 -5.93
CA ARG A 129 -5.55 -9.78 -5.49
C ARG A 129 -6.10 -8.75 -4.50
N LEU A 130 -5.29 -8.29 -3.55
CA LEU A 130 -5.70 -7.22 -2.62
C LEU A 130 -6.00 -5.93 -3.37
N ALA A 131 -5.19 -5.58 -4.36
CA ALA A 131 -5.46 -4.44 -5.23
C ALA A 131 -6.81 -4.58 -5.95
N GLN A 132 -7.08 -5.73 -6.58
CA GLN A 132 -8.35 -5.99 -7.27
C GLN A 132 -9.56 -5.92 -6.31
N LEU A 133 -9.47 -6.53 -5.13
CA LEU A 133 -10.56 -6.48 -4.13
C LEU A 133 -10.87 -5.03 -3.72
N SER A 134 -9.82 -4.24 -3.48
CA SER A 134 -9.98 -2.83 -3.12
C SER A 134 -10.58 -1.98 -4.25
N GLN A 135 -10.34 -2.34 -5.53
CA GLN A 135 -10.91 -1.68 -6.71
C GLN A 135 -12.41 -1.97 -6.85
N TYR A 136 -12.85 -3.18 -6.50
CA TYR A 136 -14.28 -3.49 -6.49
C TYR A 136 -15.00 -2.64 -5.44
N GLU A 137 -14.46 -2.50 -4.23
CA GLU A 137 -15.04 -1.62 -3.21
C GLU A 137 -15.24 -0.18 -3.73
N TRP A 138 -14.33 0.35 -4.56
CA TRP A 138 -14.47 1.67 -5.17
C TRP A 138 -15.67 1.77 -6.13
N ARG A 139 -15.96 0.75 -6.94
CA ARG A 139 -17.13 0.77 -7.85
C ARG A 139 -18.46 0.88 -7.08
N TRP A 140 -18.52 0.34 -5.87
CA TRP A 140 -19.69 0.44 -5.00
C TRP A 140 -19.80 1.79 -4.30
N PHE A 141 -18.67 2.39 -3.87
CA PHE A 141 -18.65 3.70 -3.22
C PHE A 141 -18.70 4.90 -4.18
N ALA A 142 -18.16 4.80 -5.40
CA ALA A 142 -18.31 5.83 -6.42
C ALA A 142 -19.78 5.97 -6.87
N ALA A 143 -20.53 4.86 -6.90
CA ALA A 143 -21.98 4.87 -7.10
C ALA A 143 -22.73 5.54 -5.93
N ASP A 144 -22.27 5.33 -4.69
CA ASP A 144 -22.85 5.91 -3.48
C ASP A 144 -22.53 7.41 -3.33
N HIS A 145 -21.34 7.85 -3.74
CA HIS A 145 -20.97 9.28 -3.76
C HIS A 145 -21.67 10.07 -4.87
N ALA A 146 -21.91 9.48 -6.04
CA ALA A 146 -22.77 10.07 -7.06
C ALA A 146 -24.23 10.20 -6.58
N ALA A 147 -24.71 9.23 -5.79
CA ALA A 147 -26.04 9.29 -5.18
C ALA A 147 -26.12 10.32 -4.05
N HIS A 148 -25.05 10.53 -3.26
CA HIS A 148 -25.06 11.48 -2.14
C HIS A 148 -25.04 12.97 -2.53
N THR A 149 -24.72 13.33 -3.78
CA THR A 149 -24.97 14.67 -4.32
C THR A 149 -26.45 14.95 -4.64
N MET A 150 -27.33 13.97 -4.54
CA MET A 150 -28.78 14.14 -4.65
C MET A 150 -29.50 13.37 -3.52
N THR A 151 -29.96 14.12 -2.52
CA THR A 151 -30.89 13.74 -1.43
C THR A 151 -30.32 13.07 -0.17
N LEU A 152 -30.55 13.77 0.96
CA LEU A 152 -30.54 13.24 2.32
C LEU A 152 -31.58 12.10 2.46
N SER A 153 -31.14 10.85 2.70
CA SER A 153 -31.71 9.98 3.74
C SER A 153 -31.08 8.57 3.77
N ARG A 154 -30.99 8.04 5.00
CA ARG A 154 -31.11 6.63 5.41
C ARG A 154 -30.05 5.57 5.03
N GLN A 155 -29.44 5.07 6.12
CA GLN A 155 -29.11 3.66 6.39
C GLN A 155 -28.15 2.95 5.41
N THR A 156 -26.86 2.99 5.75
CA THR A 156 -25.89 1.97 5.28
C THR A 156 -26.36 0.58 5.73
N SER A 157 -26.70 -0.28 4.78
CA SER A 157 -27.29 -1.59 5.04
C SER A 157 -26.36 -2.51 5.84
N LEU A 158 -26.92 -3.33 6.73
CA LEU A 158 -26.16 -4.29 7.56
C LEU A 158 -25.37 -5.31 6.71
N THR A 159 -25.75 -5.52 5.46
CA THR A 159 -25.14 -6.49 4.53
C THR A 159 -23.75 -6.06 4.04
N THR A 160 -23.52 -4.75 3.83
CA THR A 160 -22.19 -4.23 3.45
C THR A 160 -21.18 -4.40 4.59
N ARG A 161 -21.62 -4.32 5.85
CA ARG A 161 -20.74 -4.57 7.01
C ARG A 161 -20.33 -6.03 7.15
N ILE A 162 -21.22 -6.97 6.77
CA ILE A 162 -20.96 -8.41 6.86
C ILE A 162 -20.03 -8.86 5.72
N LEU A 163 -20.30 -8.47 4.46
CA LEU A 163 -19.40 -8.78 3.34
C LEU A 163 -17.99 -8.22 3.54
N ARG A 164 -17.89 -7.00 4.08
CA ARG A 164 -16.62 -6.36 4.43
C ARG A 164 -15.85 -7.15 5.49
N ARG A 165 -16.54 -7.71 6.49
CA ARG A 165 -15.91 -8.62 7.47
C ARG A 165 -15.45 -9.92 6.81
N VAL A 166 -16.23 -10.51 5.92
CA VAL A 166 -15.88 -11.78 5.25
C VAL A 166 -14.69 -11.63 4.31
N LEU A 167 -14.59 -10.54 3.54
CA LEU A 167 -13.45 -10.28 2.64
C LEU A 167 -12.16 -9.91 3.38
N LEU A 168 -12.27 -9.14 4.48
CA LEU A 168 -11.13 -8.88 5.35
C LEU A 168 -10.69 -10.17 6.08
N LEU A 169 -11.63 -11.02 6.49
CA LEU A 169 -11.33 -12.30 7.12
C LEU A 169 -10.64 -13.27 6.15
N SER A 170 -11.11 -13.37 4.89
CA SER A 170 -10.49 -14.24 3.88
C SER A 170 -9.09 -13.77 3.49
N SER A 171 -8.86 -12.46 3.37
CA SER A 171 -7.52 -11.91 3.13
C SER A 171 -6.60 -12.05 4.34
N THR A 172 -7.09 -11.89 5.58
CA THR A 172 -6.29 -12.21 6.77
C THR A 172 -5.96 -13.69 6.88
N LEU A 173 -6.91 -14.58 6.55
CA LEU A 173 -6.69 -16.02 6.55
C LEU A 173 -5.67 -16.41 5.49
N LEU A 174 -5.77 -15.84 4.28
CA LEU A 174 -4.83 -16.06 3.20
C LEU A 174 -3.43 -15.54 3.55
N THR A 175 -3.33 -14.35 4.16
CA THR A 175 -2.05 -13.80 4.65
C THR A 175 -1.47 -14.68 5.76
N PHE A 176 -2.31 -15.20 6.67
CA PHE A 176 -1.90 -16.14 7.72
C PHE A 176 -1.47 -17.50 7.16
N LEU A 177 -2.14 -17.99 6.13
CA LEU A 177 -1.77 -19.22 5.41
C LEU A 177 -0.47 -19.05 4.63
N VAL A 178 -0.17 -17.86 4.09
CA VAL A 178 1.14 -17.56 3.48
C VAL A 178 2.25 -17.51 4.54
N ASP A 179 1.99 -16.89 5.71
CA ASP A 179 2.91 -16.93 6.86
C ASP A 179 3.15 -18.38 7.35
N LYS A 180 2.13 -19.25 7.34
CA LYS A 180 2.26 -20.67 7.73
C LYS A 180 2.78 -21.60 6.63
N GLY A 181 2.52 -21.32 5.35
CA GLY A 181 2.92 -22.15 4.22
C GLY A 181 4.41 -22.01 3.90
N SER A 182 4.97 -20.82 4.11
CA SER A 182 6.42 -20.59 4.08
C SER A 182 7.18 -21.35 5.17
N HIS A 183 6.48 -21.86 6.19
CA HIS A 183 7.02 -22.71 7.24
C HIS A 183 7.28 -24.17 6.78
N VAL A 184 6.64 -24.62 5.69
CA VAL A 184 6.75 -26.00 5.18
C VAL A 184 7.79 -26.13 4.06
N LEU A 185 8.05 -25.07 3.30
CA LEU A 185 8.97 -25.09 2.16
C LEU A 185 10.45 -24.83 2.52
N ASN A 186 10.76 -24.46 3.76
CA ASN A 186 12.13 -24.21 4.24
C ASN A 186 12.70 -25.36 5.11
N GLN A 187 12.05 -26.53 5.10
CA GLN A 187 12.53 -27.76 5.77
C GLN A 187 12.76 -28.93 4.80
N ALA A 188 12.84 -28.65 3.50
CA ALA A 188 13.20 -29.65 2.47
C ALA A 188 14.55 -29.32 1.85
#